data_AF-A0A536YDC1-F1
#
_entry.id   AF-A0A536YDC1-F1
#
_cell.length_a   1.000
_cell.length_b   1.000
_cell.length_c   1.000
_cell.angle_alpha   90.00
_cell.angle_beta   90.00
_cell.angle_gamma   90.00
#
_symmetry.space_group_name_H-M   'P 1'
#
loop_
_entity.id
_entity.type
_entity.pdbx_description
1 polymer ?
#
loop_
_entity_poly.entity_id
_entity_poly.type
_entity_poly.pdbx_seq_one_letter_code
_entity_poly.pdbx_strand_id
1 'polypeptide(L)'
;NLLHKNARDEVLRNAGVMMEAALSMRQYTVTQVRDKLVQKEDEFLPQTVPAFAATEMMNQLRKKYPDYAYKEAALNPTNPRDRAEGWEADVVNQFRKETRPEISGTRVTDTGLSLYLARPFQIKDQACLSCHTTPEMAPAAMVTRYGRDNGFGWQLNEVIGAQLVSVPMSLPVQNANRAFYTFMASLGGVFAALFVILNLMLYVLIVRPVRRVSSSADRLSIGRTSSAEKAVPELPESGKDELAVLARSFNRMRRNLEDTIRSMDKR
;
A
#
# COMPACT_ATOMS: atom_id res chain seq x y z
N ASN A 1 8.12 3.82 -6.87
CA ASN A 1 8.20 2.86 -5.74
C ASN A 1 7.23 1.72 -6.01
N LEU A 2 7.72 0.49 -6.11
CA LEU A 2 6.93 -0.71 -6.46
C LEU A 2 5.74 -0.93 -5.50
N LEU A 3 5.90 -0.62 -4.22
CA LEU A 3 4.85 -0.80 -3.21
C LEU A 3 3.65 0.10 -3.44
N HIS A 4 3.86 1.36 -3.83
CA HIS A 4 2.77 2.27 -4.17
C HIS A 4 2.06 1.86 -5.46
N LYS A 5 2.79 1.29 -6.44
CA LYS A 5 2.18 0.73 -7.65
C LYS A 5 1.31 -0.47 -7.30
N ASN A 6 1.82 -1.41 -6.50
CA ASN A 6 1.06 -2.58 -6.05
C ASN A 6 -0.19 -2.18 -5.26
N ALA A 7 -0.07 -1.20 -4.35
CA ALA A 7 -1.20 -0.68 -3.58
C ALA A 7 -2.25 -0.02 -4.50
N ARG A 8 -1.81 0.74 -5.52
CA ARG A 8 -2.72 1.31 -6.52
C ARG A 8 -3.44 0.22 -7.31
N ASP A 9 -2.72 -0.79 -7.78
CA ASP A 9 -3.29 -1.89 -8.57
C ASP A 9 -4.28 -2.71 -7.75
N GLU A 10 -4.03 -2.87 -6.45
CA GLU A 10 -4.98 -3.49 -5.51
C GLU A 10 -6.26 -2.67 -5.34
N VAL A 11 -6.12 -1.35 -5.13
CA VAL A 11 -7.28 -0.45 -5.07
C VAL A 11 -8.07 -0.47 -6.37
N LEU A 12 -7.40 -0.47 -7.51
CA LEU A 12 -8.04 -0.52 -8.82
C LEU A 12 -8.81 -1.83 -9.02
N ARG A 13 -8.26 -2.98 -8.58
CA ARG A 13 -8.98 -4.26 -8.58
C ARG A 13 -10.22 -4.21 -7.70
N ASN A 14 -10.12 -3.66 -6.49
CA ASN A 14 -11.27 -3.52 -5.59
C ASN A 14 -12.36 -2.61 -6.18
N ALA A 15 -11.95 -1.51 -6.83
CA ALA A 15 -12.87 -0.63 -7.56
C ALA A 15 -13.54 -1.37 -8.73
N GLY A 16 -12.80 -2.23 -9.44
CA GLY A 16 -13.32 -3.10 -10.48
C GLY A 16 -14.38 -4.09 -9.97
N VAL A 17 -14.11 -4.78 -8.87
CA VAL A 17 -15.09 -5.69 -8.24
C VAL A 17 -16.35 -4.93 -7.81
N MET A 18 -16.19 -3.74 -7.23
CA MET A 18 -17.31 -2.88 -6.84
C MET A 18 -18.13 -2.42 -8.05
N MET A 19 -17.47 -2.09 -9.17
CA MET A 19 -18.13 -1.76 -10.43
C MET A 19 -18.94 -2.96 -10.95
N GLU A 20 -18.35 -4.15 -11.01
CA GLU A 20 -19.05 -5.37 -11.44
C GLU A 20 -20.22 -5.73 -10.51
N ALA A 21 -20.09 -5.50 -9.21
CA ALA A 21 -21.18 -5.70 -8.26
C ALA A 21 -22.36 -4.77 -8.59
N ALA A 22 -22.11 -3.48 -8.81
CA ALA A 22 -23.15 -2.52 -9.19
C ALA A 22 -23.81 -2.90 -10.54
N LEU A 23 -23.01 -3.30 -11.54
CA LEU A 23 -23.53 -3.77 -12.82
C LEU A 23 -24.36 -5.06 -12.69
N SER A 24 -23.96 -5.97 -11.81
CA SER A 24 -24.71 -7.19 -11.51
C SER A 24 -26.04 -6.87 -10.83
N MET A 25 -26.08 -5.88 -9.93
CA MET A 25 -27.33 -5.40 -9.31
C MET A 25 -28.29 -4.80 -10.35
N ARG A 26 -27.77 -4.04 -11.34
CA ARG A 26 -28.56 -3.58 -12.49
C ARG A 26 -29.18 -4.74 -13.24
N GLN A 27 -28.35 -5.73 -13.61
CA GLN A 27 -28.79 -6.88 -14.38
C GLN A 27 -29.83 -7.71 -13.62
N TYR A 28 -29.64 -7.89 -12.30
CA TYR A 28 -30.61 -8.54 -11.44
C TYR A 28 -31.95 -7.79 -11.44
N THR A 29 -31.92 -6.47 -11.36
CA THR A 29 -33.13 -5.63 -11.40
C THR A 29 -33.90 -5.84 -12.70
N VAL A 30 -33.22 -5.84 -13.85
CA VAL A 30 -33.84 -6.06 -15.16
C VAL A 30 -34.42 -7.48 -15.27
N THR A 31 -33.68 -8.49 -14.86
CA THR A 31 -34.02 -9.90 -15.13
C THR A 31 -34.94 -10.54 -14.10
N GLN A 32 -34.96 -10.05 -12.86
CA GLN A 32 -35.65 -10.72 -11.74
C GLN A 32 -36.65 -9.83 -11.01
N VAL A 33 -36.52 -8.50 -11.08
CA VAL A 33 -37.31 -7.58 -10.25
C VAL A 33 -38.35 -6.81 -11.06
N ARG A 34 -37.93 -6.14 -12.15
CA ARG A 34 -38.74 -5.17 -12.89
C ARG A 34 -40.14 -5.68 -13.21
N ASP A 35 -40.24 -6.86 -13.83
CA ASP A 35 -41.50 -7.40 -14.35
C ASP A 35 -42.35 -8.07 -13.26
N LYS A 36 -41.83 -8.23 -12.04
CA LYS A 36 -42.56 -8.80 -10.88
C LYS A 36 -43.16 -7.74 -9.96
N LEU A 37 -42.74 -6.47 -10.11
CA LEU A 37 -43.32 -5.37 -9.35
C LEU A 37 -44.62 -4.93 -10.00
N VAL A 38 -45.70 -4.91 -9.20
CA VAL A 38 -47.03 -4.44 -9.64
C VAL A 38 -46.93 -2.95 -9.95
N GLN A 39 -46.97 -2.60 -11.23
CA GLN A 39 -47.04 -1.21 -11.66
C GLN A 39 -48.44 -0.68 -11.37
N LYS A 40 -48.54 0.48 -10.71
CA LYS A 40 -49.79 1.23 -10.62
C LYS A 40 -49.71 2.39 -11.60
N GLU A 41 -50.81 2.70 -12.28
CA GLU A 41 -50.83 3.76 -13.30
C GLU A 41 -50.38 5.13 -12.75
N ASP A 42 -50.72 5.44 -11.49
CA ASP A 42 -50.45 6.74 -10.87
C ASP A 42 -49.16 6.78 -10.02
N GLU A 43 -48.46 5.66 -9.85
CA GLU A 43 -47.29 5.56 -8.97
C GLU A 43 -46.05 5.07 -9.72
N PHE A 44 -45.06 5.95 -9.87
CA PHE A 44 -43.78 5.55 -10.41
C PHE A 44 -42.95 4.86 -9.33
N LEU A 45 -42.65 3.58 -9.55
CA LEU A 45 -41.79 2.76 -8.69
C LEU A 45 -40.33 2.80 -9.18
N PRO A 46 -39.45 3.62 -8.59
CA PRO A 46 -38.07 3.75 -9.09
C PRO A 46 -37.25 2.46 -8.92
N GLN A 47 -37.69 1.54 -8.07
CA GLN A 47 -37.07 0.24 -7.83
C GLN A 47 -37.06 -0.67 -9.08
N THR A 48 -37.91 -0.36 -10.07
CA THR A 48 -37.92 -1.03 -11.38
C THR A 48 -36.79 -0.56 -12.29
N VAL A 49 -36.18 0.60 -12.00
CA VAL A 49 -35.11 1.20 -12.80
C VAL A 49 -33.76 0.66 -12.33
N PRO A 50 -32.98 -0.01 -13.20
CA PRO A 50 -31.73 -0.65 -12.80
C PRO A 50 -30.70 0.32 -12.21
N ALA A 51 -30.59 1.53 -12.76
CA ALA A 51 -29.70 2.57 -12.26
C ALA A 51 -30.04 3.00 -10.83
N PHE A 52 -31.34 3.17 -10.55
CA PHE A 52 -31.82 3.56 -9.23
C PHE A 52 -31.54 2.44 -8.22
N ALA A 53 -31.91 1.20 -8.53
CA ALA A 53 -31.72 0.05 -7.65
C ALA A 53 -30.24 -0.15 -7.30
N ALA A 54 -29.34 -0.16 -8.29
CA ALA A 54 -27.91 -0.28 -8.05
C ALA A 54 -27.37 0.87 -7.18
N THR A 55 -27.76 2.12 -7.47
CA THR A 55 -27.36 3.28 -6.67
C THR A 55 -27.83 3.18 -5.22
N GLU A 56 -29.08 2.79 -4.98
CA GLU A 56 -29.60 2.63 -3.61
C GLU A 56 -28.91 1.50 -2.85
N MET A 57 -28.63 0.37 -3.51
CA MET A 57 -27.90 -0.74 -2.89
C MET A 57 -26.46 -0.34 -2.55
N MET A 58 -25.78 0.39 -3.45
CA MET A 58 -24.45 0.92 -3.17
C MET A 58 -24.45 2.01 -2.11
N ASN A 59 -25.54 2.79 -1.96
CA ASN A 59 -25.71 3.70 -0.84
C ASN A 59 -25.83 2.95 0.50
N GLN A 60 -26.36 1.73 0.54
CA GLN A 60 -26.31 0.90 1.75
C GLN A 60 -24.87 0.50 2.11
N LEU A 61 -24.05 0.16 1.11
CA LEU A 61 -22.62 -0.11 1.33
C LEU A 61 -21.92 1.12 1.94
N ARG A 62 -22.23 2.32 1.43
CA ARG A 62 -21.64 3.57 1.92
C ARG A 62 -21.94 3.86 3.38
N LYS A 63 -23.04 3.34 3.95
CA LYS A 63 -23.30 3.48 5.41
C LYS A 63 -22.21 2.84 6.27
N LYS A 64 -21.64 1.72 5.81
CA LYS A 64 -20.52 1.03 6.49
C LYS A 64 -19.16 1.51 5.99
N TYR A 65 -19.09 1.96 4.73
CA TYR A 65 -17.87 2.43 4.07
C TYR A 65 -18.07 3.84 3.49
N PRO A 66 -18.07 4.90 4.31
CA PRO A 66 -18.48 6.26 3.88
C PRO A 66 -17.66 6.86 2.74
N ASP A 67 -16.37 6.51 2.66
CA ASP A 67 -15.45 7.00 1.63
C ASP A 67 -15.58 6.27 0.28
N TYR A 68 -16.41 5.21 0.23
CA TYR A 68 -16.69 4.47 -1.00
C TYR A 68 -17.93 5.04 -1.64
N ALA A 69 -17.87 5.30 -2.95
CA ALA A 69 -19.01 5.82 -3.69
C ALA A 69 -19.18 5.10 -5.02
N TYR A 70 -20.45 4.93 -5.40
CA TYR A 70 -20.86 4.57 -6.75
C TYR A 70 -21.86 5.62 -7.22
N LYS A 71 -21.69 6.13 -8.45
CA LYS A 71 -22.60 7.08 -9.09
C LYS A 71 -22.69 6.78 -10.57
N GLU A 72 -23.89 6.83 -11.12
CA GLU A 72 -24.10 6.84 -12.58
C GLU A 72 -24.23 8.28 -13.04
N ALA A 73 -23.10 8.97 -13.22
CA ALA A 73 -23.07 10.38 -13.55
C ALA A 73 -23.41 10.59 -15.03
N ALA A 74 -24.58 11.17 -15.31
CA ALA A 74 -25.00 11.50 -16.66
C ALA A 74 -25.04 13.02 -16.87
N LEU A 75 -24.84 13.46 -18.12
CA LEU A 75 -24.89 14.89 -18.47
C LEU A 75 -26.34 15.42 -18.39
N ASN A 76 -27.31 14.57 -18.76
CA ASN A 76 -28.74 14.84 -18.66
C ASN A 76 -29.47 13.63 -18.03
N PRO A 77 -29.41 13.44 -16.70
CA PRO A 77 -30.08 12.34 -16.01
C PRO A 77 -31.56 12.62 -15.77
N THR A 78 -32.39 11.58 -15.65
CA THR A 78 -33.78 11.77 -15.17
C THR A 78 -33.83 12.25 -13.72
N ASN A 79 -33.02 11.66 -12.83
CA ASN A 79 -32.93 12.09 -11.44
C ASN A 79 -31.80 13.12 -11.29
N PRO A 80 -32.08 14.36 -10.85
CA PRO A 80 -31.06 15.41 -10.73
C PRO A 80 -29.85 15.05 -9.85
N ARG A 81 -30.01 14.12 -8.90
CA ARG A 81 -28.90 13.64 -8.04
C ARG A 81 -27.78 12.97 -8.84
N ASP A 82 -28.12 12.43 -10.02
CA ASP A 82 -27.21 11.66 -10.87
C ASP A 82 -26.54 12.57 -11.92
N ARG A 83 -26.69 13.90 -11.79
CA ARG A 83 -26.09 14.86 -12.72
C ARG A 83 -24.58 14.84 -12.52
N ALA A 84 -23.87 14.72 -13.64
CA ALA A 84 -22.42 14.79 -13.66
C ALA A 84 -21.94 16.16 -13.19
N GLU A 85 -21.08 16.14 -12.17
CA GLU A 85 -20.40 17.32 -11.65
C GLU A 85 -19.08 17.55 -12.40
N GLY A 86 -18.51 18.76 -12.35
CA GLY A 86 -17.38 19.21 -13.18
C GLY A 86 -16.42 18.12 -13.69
N TRP A 87 -15.71 17.43 -12.80
CA TRP A 87 -14.74 16.38 -13.18
C TRP A 87 -15.39 15.10 -13.73
N GLU A 88 -16.60 14.75 -13.28
CA GLU A 88 -17.36 13.60 -13.80
C GLU A 88 -17.77 13.89 -15.24
N ALA A 89 -18.23 15.11 -15.53
CA ALA A 89 -18.58 15.54 -16.88
C ALA A 89 -17.36 15.48 -17.83
N ASP A 90 -16.17 15.83 -17.34
CA ASP A 90 -14.92 15.67 -18.09
C ASP A 90 -14.64 14.20 -18.44
N VAL A 91 -14.89 13.27 -17.52
CA VAL A 91 -14.76 11.82 -17.77
C VAL A 91 -15.80 11.36 -18.80
N VAL A 92 -17.06 11.81 -18.71
CA VAL A 92 -18.09 11.49 -19.72
C VAL A 92 -17.66 12.00 -21.10
N ASN A 93 -17.16 13.23 -21.18
CA ASN A 93 -16.72 13.84 -22.43
C ASN A 93 -15.50 13.11 -23.03
N GLN A 94 -14.63 12.53 -22.22
CA GLN A 94 -13.56 11.66 -22.73
C GLN A 94 -14.13 10.41 -23.41
N PHE A 95 -15.12 9.74 -22.81
CA PHE A 95 -15.79 8.60 -23.44
C PHE A 95 -16.58 8.96 -24.70
N ARG A 96 -17.09 10.19 -24.80
CA ARG A 96 -17.75 10.69 -26.02
C ARG A 96 -16.76 10.96 -27.16
N LYS A 97 -15.52 11.36 -26.83
CA LYS A 97 -14.46 11.64 -27.81
C LYS A 97 -13.79 10.37 -28.33
N GLU A 98 -13.59 9.40 -27.45
CA GLU A 98 -12.85 8.18 -27.77
C GLU A 98 -13.50 6.93 -27.16
N THR A 99 -13.57 5.87 -27.97
CA THR A 99 -14.05 4.56 -27.50
C THR A 99 -13.00 3.94 -26.59
N ARG A 100 -13.27 3.97 -25.27
CA ARG A 100 -12.45 3.33 -24.24
C ARG A 100 -13.34 2.47 -23.33
N PRO A 101 -12.91 1.25 -22.95
CA PRO A 101 -13.71 0.39 -22.08
C PRO A 101 -13.80 0.94 -20.66
N GLU A 102 -12.76 1.61 -20.19
CA GLU A 102 -12.69 2.21 -18.86
C GLU A 102 -11.64 3.33 -18.81
N ILE A 103 -11.78 4.20 -17.81
CA ILE A 103 -10.84 5.26 -17.46
C ILE A 103 -10.65 5.19 -15.94
N SER A 104 -9.40 5.23 -15.47
CA SER A 104 -9.11 5.32 -14.04
C SER A 104 -8.13 6.43 -13.75
N GLY A 105 -8.23 6.98 -12.54
CA GLY A 105 -7.41 8.10 -12.11
C GLY A 105 -7.42 8.25 -10.60
N THR A 106 -6.71 9.27 -10.11
CA THR A 106 -6.67 9.60 -8.69
C THR A 106 -6.99 11.07 -8.50
N ARG A 107 -7.75 11.38 -7.46
CA ARG A 107 -8.15 12.72 -7.09
C ARG A 107 -8.00 12.93 -5.60
N VAL A 108 -7.75 14.17 -5.20
CA VAL A 108 -7.85 14.57 -3.81
C VAL A 108 -9.31 14.89 -3.52
N THR A 109 -9.84 14.32 -2.44
CA THR A 109 -11.17 14.58 -1.88
C THR A 109 -10.99 15.12 -0.46
N ASP A 110 -12.08 15.55 0.17
CA ASP A 110 -12.06 16.03 1.55
C ASP A 110 -11.57 14.97 2.54
N THR A 111 -11.71 13.69 2.18
CA THR A 111 -11.29 12.53 2.99
C THR A 111 -9.91 11.98 2.59
N GLY A 112 -9.23 12.63 1.64
CA GLY A 112 -7.87 12.33 1.21
C GLY A 112 -7.76 11.87 -0.23
N LEU A 113 -6.72 11.10 -0.55
CA LEU A 113 -6.51 10.60 -1.91
C LEU A 113 -7.52 9.48 -2.22
N SER A 114 -8.33 9.66 -3.27
CA SER A 114 -9.27 8.66 -3.77
C SER A 114 -8.86 8.23 -5.18
N LEU A 115 -8.91 6.92 -5.44
CA LEU A 115 -8.88 6.39 -6.79
C LEU A 115 -10.31 6.39 -7.34
N TYR A 116 -10.47 6.69 -8.62
CA TYR A 116 -11.73 6.45 -9.32
C TYR A 116 -11.52 5.48 -10.48
N LEU A 117 -12.54 4.66 -10.73
CA LEU A 117 -12.69 3.83 -11.91
C LEU A 117 -14.02 4.19 -12.57
N ALA A 118 -13.98 4.50 -13.86
CA ALA A 118 -15.14 4.87 -14.64
C ALA A 118 -15.29 3.95 -15.86
N ARG A 119 -16.55 3.65 -16.21
CA ARG A 119 -16.94 2.96 -17.45
C ARG A 119 -17.99 3.78 -18.20
N PRO A 120 -17.99 3.74 -19.54
CA PRO A 120 -18.95 4.53 -20.31
C PRO A 120 -20.37 4.01 -20.08
N PHE A 121 -21.30 4.91 -19.79
CA PHE A 121 -22.73 4.59 -19.78
C PHE A 121 -23.30 4.88 -21.17
N GLN A 122 -23.22 3.87 -22.03
CA GLN A 122 -23.74 3.91 -23.40
C GLN A 122 -25.13 3.26 -23.48
N ILE A 123 -26.06 3.89 -24.18
CA ILE A 123 -27.40 3.33 -24.45
C ILE A 123 -27.30 2.26 -25.53
N LYS A 124 -27.15 1.01 -25.13
CA LYS A 124 -27.05 -0.13 -26.05
C LYS A 124 -28.37 -0.86 -26.29
N ASP A 125 -29.37 -0.63 -25.44
CA ASP A 125 -30.66 -1.28 -25.49
C ASP A 125 -31.76 -0.28 -25.88
N GLN A 126 -32.51 -0.61 -26.93
CA GLN A 126 -33.64 0.17 -27.42
C GLN A 126 -34.74 0.33 -26.35
N ALA A 127 -34.85 -0.61 -25.41
CA ALA A 127 -35.82 -0.55 -24.32
C ALA A 127 -35.66 0.71 -23.46
N CYS A 128 -34.44 1.27 -23.34
CA CYS A 128 -34.22 2.54 -22.65
C CYS A 128 -35.00 3.70 -23.30
N LEU A 129 -35.14 3.67 -24.62
CA LEU A 129 -35.79 4.73 -25.38
C LEU A 129 -37.32 4.74 -25.22
N SER A 130 -37.92 3.71 -24.61
CA SER A 130 -39.34 3.74 -24.22
C SER A 130 -39.64 4.82 -23.18
N CYS A 131 -38.65 5.21 -22.36
CA CYS A 131 -38.82 6.19 -21.28
C CYS A 131 -38.00 7.47 -21.49
N HIS A 132 -36.98 7.45 -22.36
CA HIS A 132 -35.97 8.51 -22.45
C HIS A 132 -35.95 9.27 -23.79
N THR A 133 -36.95 9.08 -24.65
CA THR A 133 -37.10 9.87 -25.89
C THR A 133 -37.71 11.24 -25.61
N THR A 134 -39.01 11.31 -25.35
CA THR A 134 -39.74 12.55 -25.04
C THR A 134 -40.62 12.36 -23.82
N PRO A 135 -40.97 13.46 -23.10
CA PRO A 135 -41.85 13.38 -21.94
C PRO A 135 -43.25 12.83 -22.25
N GLU A 136 -43.73 12.93 -23.49
CA GLU A 136 -45.05 12.45 -23.90
C GLU A 136 -45.09 10.93 -24.09
N MET A 137 -43.96 10.31 -24.43
CA MET A 137 -43.86 8.85 -24.58
C MET A 137 -43.54 8.14 -23.27
N ALA A 138 -42.94 8.85 -22.32
CA ALA A 138 -42.52 8.28 -21.05
C ALA A 138 -43.72 8.01 -20.12
N PRO A 139 -43.57 7.11 -19.12
CA PRO A 139 -44.62 6.88 -18.14
C PRO A 139 -45.04 8.18 -17.43
N ALA A 140 -46.34 8.49 -17.43
CA ALA A 140 -46.85 9.75 -16.88
C ALA A 140 -46.45 9.96 -15.40
N ALA A 141 -46.44 8.89 -14.61
CA ALA A 141 -46.00 8.94 -13.23
C ALA A 141 -44.49 9.26 -13.08
N MET A 142 -43.64 8.84 -14.04
CA MET A 142 -42.21 9.21 -14.06
C MET A 142 -42.05 10.71 -14.28
N VAL A 143 -42.76 11.25 -15.27
CA VAL A 143 -42.74 12.66 -15.64
C VAL A 143 -43.29 13.52 -14.50
N THR A 144 -44.35 13.07 -13.83
CA THR A 144 -44.90 13.72 -12.64
C THR A 144 -43.88 13.79 -11.51
N ARG A 145 -43.09 12.71 -11.32
CA ARG A 145 -42.09 12.63 -10.25
C ARG A 145 -40.82 13.43 -10.53
N TYR A 146 -40.31 13.41 -11.75
CA TYR A 146 -38.99 13.97 -12.09
C TYR A 146 -39.05 15.23 -12.98
N GLY A 147 -40.23 15.61 -13.44
CA GLY A 147 -40.43 16.72 -14.36
C GLY A 147 -40.20 16.34 -15.82
N ARG A 148 -40.30 17.34 -16.69
CA ARG A 148 -40.25 17.19 -18.16
C ARG A 148 -38.89 17.58 -18.76
N ASP A 149 -38.02 18.20 -17.95
CA ASP A 149 -36.85 18.91 -18.47
C ASP A 149 -35.59 18.04 -18.53
N ASN A 150 -35.54 16.91 -17.82
CA ASN A 150 -34.33 16.11 -17.66
C ASN A 150 -34.53 14.64 -18.04
N GLY A 151 -33.46 14.00 -18.54
CA GLY A 151 -33.47 12.56 -18.84
C GLY A 151 -34.22 12.17 -20.12
N PHE A 152 -34.40 13.11 -21.04
CA PHE A 152 -35.01 12.91 -22.35
C PHE A 152 -34.02 13.25 -23.48
N GLY A 153 -34.37 12.89 -24.71
CA GLY A 153 -33.56 13.12 -25.92
C GLY A 153 -32.41 12.16 -26.11
N TRP A 154 -32.35 11.05 -25.36
CA TRP A 154 -31.28 10.05 -25.49
C TRP A 154 -31.37 9.33 -26.83
N GLN A 155 -30.22 8.99 -27.40
CA GLN A 155 -30.14 8.24 -28.66
C GLN A 155 -29.51 6.87 -28.47
N LEU A 156 -29.90 5.91 -29.33
CA LEU A 156 -29.27 4.59 -29.36
C LEU A 156 -27.78 4.75 -29.71
N ASN A 157 -26.93 4.03 -28.98
CA ASN A 157 -25.46 4.08 -29.02
C ASN A 157 -24.83 5.38 -28.51
N GLU A 158 -25.61 6.30 -27.93
CA GLU A 158 -25.06 7.49 -27.29
C GLU A 158 -24.44 7.17 -25.93
N VAL A 159 -23.26 7.73 -25.65
CA VAL A 159 -22.69 7.78 -24.30
C VAL A 159 -23.34 8.94 -23.54
N ILE A 160 -24.32 8.64 -22.70
CA ILE A 160 -25.07 9.66 -21.94
C ILE A 160 -24.36 10.08 -20.64
N GLY A 161 -23.42 9.25 -20.17
CA GLY A 161 -22.81 9.38 -18.86
C GLY A 161 -21.65 8.41 -18.65
N ALA A 162 -21.24 8.29 -17.40
CA ALA A 162 -20.26 7.34 -16.93
C ALA A 162 -20.76 6.70 -15.63
N GLN A 163 -20.48 5.41 -15.47
CA GLN A 163 -20.60 4.71 -14.19
C GLN A 163 -19.29 4.89 -13.46
N LEU A 164 -19.29 5.53 -12.30
CA LEU A 164 -18.10 5.85 -11.53
C LEU A 164 -18.11 5.12 -10.19
N VAL A 165 -16.98 4.52 -9.86
CA VAL A 165 -16.64 4.03 -8.54
C VAL A 165 -15.52 4.90 -7.99
N SER A 166 -15.64 5.34 -6.74
CA SER A 166 -14.57 6.00 -5.99
C SER A 166 -14.21 5.18 -4.75
N VAL A 167 -12.92 4.94 -4.55
CA VAL A 167 -12.37 4.13 -3.45
C VAL A 167 -11.21 4.87 -2.79
N PRO A 168 -11.18 4.98 -1.45
CA PRO A 168 -10.09 5.65 -0.74
C PRO A 168 -8.76 4.90 -0.91
N MET A 169 -7.68 5.65 -1.10
CA MET A 169 -6.32 5.11 -1.14
C MET A 169 -5.60 5.19 0.22
N SER A 170 -6.16 5.90 1.19
CA SER A 170 -5.51 6.17 2.48
C SER A 170 -5.13 4.89 3.23
N LEU A 171 -6.05 3.94 3.41
CA LEU A 171 -5.80 2.68 4.12
C LEU A 171 -4.80 1.76 3.39
N PRO A 172 -4.95 1.46 2.08
CA PRO A 172 -3.99 0.63 1.35
C PRO A 172 -2.58 1.24 1.31
N VAL A 173 -2.47 2.55 1.15
CA VAL A 173 -1.17 3.24 1.17
C VAL A 173 -0.56 3.20 2.58
N GLN A 174 -1.34 3.41 3.64
CA GLN A 174 -0.85 3.28 5.01
C GLN A 174 -0.36 1.86 5.32
N ASN A 175 -1.09 0.83 4.89
CA ASN A 175 -0.69 -0.55 5.05
C ASN A 175 0.62 -0.86 4.29
N ALA A 176 0.76 -0.37 3.06
CA ALA A 176 2.00 -0.51 2.30
C ALA A 176 3.19 0.17 2.99
N ASN A 177 2.98 1.39 3.52
CA ASN A 177 4.01 2.11 4.28
C ASN A 177 4.38 1.36 5.57
N ARG A 178 3.39 0.87 6.32
CA ARG A 178 3.64 0.10 7.55
C ARG A 178 4.44 -1.18 7.26
N ALA A 179 4.09 -1.92 6.21
CA ALA A 179 4.83 -3.09 5.78
C ALA A 179 6.28 -2.74 5.40
N PHE A 180 6.47 -1.65 4.65
CA PHE A 180 7.80 -1.16 4.28
C PHE A 180 8.66 -0.82 5.50
N TYR A 181 8.15 0.00 6.42
CA TYR A 181 8.89 0.40 7.61
C TYR A 181 9.17 -0.78 8.54
N THR A 182 8.22 -1.71 8.69
CA THR A 182 8.43 -2.93 9.48
C THR A 182 9.54 -3.79 8.88
N PHE A 183 9.56 -3.95 7.56
CA PHE A 183 10.61 -4.69 6.85
C PHE A 183 11.97 -3.99 6.92
N MET A 184 12.02 -2.66 6.75
CA MET A 184 13.26 -1.89 6.88
C MET A 184 13.79 -1.91 8.32
N ALA A 185 12.91 -1.83 9.32
CA ALA A 185 13.30 -1.92 10.72
C ALA A 185 13.83 -3.32 11.08
N SER A 186 13.20 -4.40 10.59
CA SER A 186 13.69 -5.75 10.84
C SER A 186 15.04 -6.00 10.15
N LEU A 187 15.18 -5.55 8.90
CA LEU A 187 16.45 -5.64 8.16
C LEU A 187 17.55 -4.84 8.85
N GLY A 188 17.26 -3.60 9.25
CA GLY A 188 18.18 -2.75 10.02
C GLY A 188 18.56 -3.38 11.36
N GLY A 189 17.60 -4.02 12.05
CA GLY A 189 17.85 -4.77 13.28
C GLY A 189 18.80 -5.94 13.09
N VAL A 190 18.65 -6.70 12.00
CA VAL A 190 19.58 -7.80 11.64
C VAL A 190 20.98 -7.26 11.36
N PHE A 191 21.11 -6.19 10.57
CA PHE A 191 22.42 -5.59 10.30
C PHE A 191 23.08 -5.02 11.56
N ALA A 192 22.31 -4.36 12.43
CA ALA A 192 22.81 -3.84 13.71
C ALA A 192 23.29 -5.00 14.62
N ALA A 193 22.53 -6.09 14.69
CA ALA A 193 22.92 -7.27 15.46
C ALA A 193 24.20 -7.89 14.91
N LEU A 194 24.30 -8.08 13.59
CA LEU A 194 25.52 -8.58 12.94
C LEU A 194 26.71 -7.65 13.19
N PHE A 195 26.52 -6.33 13.08
CA PHE A 195 27.56 -5.35 13.36
C PHE A 195 28.07 -5.47 14.80
N VAL A 196 27.19 -5.55 15.79
CA VAL A 196 27.55 -5.71 17.20
C VAL A 196 28.28 -7.04 17.42
N ILE A 197 27.76 -8.14 16.89
CA ILE A 197 28.36 -9.48 17.04
C ILE A 197 29.77 -9.50 16.43
N LEU A 198 29.94 -8.99 15.21
CA LEU A 198 31.24 -8.98 14.54
C LEU A 198 32.25 -8.07 15.25
N ASN A 199 31.84 -6.88 15.70
CA ASN A 199 32.71 -5.99 16.45
C ASN A 199 33.09 -6.58 17.82
N LEU A 200 32.14 -7.23 18.51
CA LEU A 200 32.40 -7.89 19.78
C LEU A 200 33.34 -9.08 19.60
N MET A 201 33.09 -9.90 18.57
CA MET A 201 33.96 -11.03 18.21
C MET A 201 35.38 -10.54 17.90
N LEU A 202 35.53 -9.51 17.07
CA LEU A 202 36.82 -8.89 16.75
C LEU A 202 37.50 -8.35 18.01
N TYR A 203 36.75 -7.66 18.87
CA TYR A 203 37.29 -7.10 20.10
C TYR A 203 37.79 -8.17 21.07
N VAL A 204 37.00 -9.22 21.29
CA VAL A 204 37.30 -10.29 22.25
C VAL A 204 38.38 -11.23 21.72
N LEU A 205 38.29 -11.64 20.45
CA LEU A 205 39.20 -12.63 19.87
C LEU A 205 40.51 -12.02 19.39
N ILE A 206 40.52 -10.77 18.90
CA ILE A 206 41.74 -10.17 18.30
C ILE A 206 42.24 -8.98 19.11
N VAL A 207 41.45 -7.93 19.28
CA VAL A 207 41.94 -6.65 19.84
C VAL A 207 42.40 -6.81 21.28
N ARG A 208 41.63 -7.51 22.13
CA ARG A 208 41.94 -7.68 23.55
C ARG A 208 43.21 -8.52 23.79
N PRO A 209 43.42 -9.69 23.16
CA PRO A 209 44.69 -10.42 23.27
C PRO A 209 45.89 -9.63 22.75
N VAL A 210 45.78 -8.97 21.59
CA VAL A 210 46.87 -8.17 21.02
C VAL A 210 47.24 -7.01 21.95
N ARG A 211 46.26 -6.30 22.53
CA ARG A 211 46.52 -5.26 23.54
C ARG A 211 47.23 -5.80 24.78
N ARG A 212 46.91 -7.01 25.24
CA ARG A 212 47.61 -7.65 26.37
C ARG A 212 49.08 -7.92 26.03
N VAL A 213 49.34 -8.53 24.87
CA VAL A 213 50.72 -8.81 24.39
C VAL A 213 51.51 -7.50 24.31
N SER A 214 50.94 -6.48 23.66
CA SER A 214 51.57 -5.15 23.54
C SER A 214 51.87 -4.52 24.90
N SER A 215 50.93 -4.57 25.85
CA SER A 215 51.15 -4.01 27.19
C SER A 215 52.20 -4.78 28.01
N SER A 216 52.29 -6.10 27.85
CA SER A 216 53.32 -6.91 28.51
C SER A 216 54.69 -6.65 27.90
N ALA A 217 54.78 -6.47 26.58
CA ALA A 217 56.01 -6.10 25.89
C ALA A 217 56.53 -4.72 26.33
N ASP A 218 55.65 -3.73 26.43
CA ASP A 218 55.99 -2.39 26.92
C ASP A 218 56.55 -2.42 28.36
N ARG A 219 55.90 -3.18 29.26
CA ARG A 219 56.38 -3.37 30.64
C ARG A 219 57.74 -4.08 30.71
N LEU A 220 57.96 -5.07 29.84
CA LEU A 220 59.24 -5.79 29.73
C LEU A 220 60.35 -4.85 29.23
N SER A 221 60.04 -3.98 28.26
CA SER A 221 60.99 -3.01 27.70
C SER A 221 61.46 -1.95 28.70
N ILE A 222 60.62 -1.56 29.67
CA ILE A 222 60.95 -0.53 30.67
C ILE A 222 61.84 -1.12 31.82
N GLY A 223 62.26 -2.38 31.72
CA GLY A 223 63.24 -2.97 32.65
C GLY A 223 62.70 -3.29 34.05
N ARG A 224 61.38 -3.40 34.23
CA ARG A 224 60.74 -3.75 35.52
C ARG A 224 60.82 -5.25 35.84
N THR A 225 61.92 -5.91 35.53
CA THR A 225 62.03 -7.39 35.59
C THR A 225 62.67 -7.93 36.86
N SER A 226 63.34 -7.11 37.66
CA SER A 226 64.28 -7.62 38.69
C SER A 226 63.84 -7.46 40.15
N SER A 227 62.72 -6.81 40.44
CA SER A 227 62.17 -6.77 41.82
C SER A 227 61.07 -7.80 41.97
N ALA A 228 61.19 -8.73 42.93
CA ALA A 228 60.25 -9.82 43.20
C ALA A 228 58.78 -9.38 43.42
N GLU A 229 58.52 -8.08 43.51
CA GLU A 229 57.21 -7.48 43.72
C GLU A 229 56.52 -7.00 42.42
N LYS A 230 57.19 -7.02 41.25
CA LYS A 230 56.62 -6.52 39.96
C LYS A 230 57.01 -7.33 38.71
N ALA A 231 57.11 -8.66 38.79
CA ALA A 231 57.32 -9.49 37.60
C ALA A 231 56.19 -9.30 36.56
N VAL A 232 56.54 -9.23 35.27
CA VAL A 232 55.55 -9.17 34.19
C VAL A 232 54.82 -10.52 34.13
N PRO A 233 53.49 -10.57 34.33
CA PRO A 233 52.75 -11.83 34.31
C PRO A 233 52.87 -12.54 32.95
N GLU A 234 52.95 -13.87 32.96
CA GLU A 234 52.91 -14.65 31.73
C GLU A 234 51.58 -14.50 31.01
N LEU A 235 51.64 -14.46 29.68
CA LEU A 235 50.45 -14.46 28.85
C LEU A 235 49.84 -15.87 28.81
N PRO A 236 48.50 -16.00 28.76
CA PRO A 236 47.86 -17.31 28.61
C PRO A 236 48.31 -17.99 27.30
N GLU A 237 48.85 -19.20 27.41
CA GLU A 237 49.34 -19.99 26.25
C GLU A 237 48.29 -20.95 25.67
N SER A 238 47.06 -20.91 26.20
CA SER A 238 45.96 -21.77 25.78
C SER A 238 45.46 -21.38 24.39
N GLY A 239 45.42 -22.34 23.46
CA GLY A 239 44.86 -22.16 22.12
C GLY A 239 45.73 -22.75 21.01
N LYS A 240 45.11 -22.90 19.84
CA LYS A 240 45.75 -23.41 18.61
C LYS A 240 45.85 -22.36 17.50
N ASP A 241 45.41 -21.13 17.75
CA ASP A 241 45.44 -20.02 16.80
C ASP A 241 46.81 -19.30 16.80
N GLU A 242 46.97 -18.36 15.85
CA GLU A 242 48.17 -17.54 15.68
C GLU A 242 48.47 -16.70 16.94
N LEU A 243 47.44 -16.31 17.70
CA LEU A 243 47.60 -15.54 18.94
C LEU A 243 48.20 -16.39 20.08
N ALA A 244 47.82 -17.67 20.18
CA ALA A 244 48.43 -18.59 21.13
C ALA A 244 49.89 -18.89 20.77
N VAL A 245 50.22 -19.00 19.48
CA VAL A 245 51.61 -19.12 19.01
C VAL A 245 52.40 -17.86 19.39
N LEU A 246 51.83 -16.67 19.18
CA LEU A 246 52.46 -15.41 19.55
C LEU A 246 52.69 -15.30 21.06
N ALA A 247 51.71 -15.67 21.90
CA ALA A 247 51.82 -15.67 23.35
C ALA A 247 52.95 -16.59 23.85
N ARG A 248 53.04 -17.82 23.31
CA ARG A 248 54.13 -18.78 23.62
C ARG A 248 55.50 -18.23 23.25
N SER A 249 55.61 -17.62 22.07
CA SER A 249 56.86 -16.99 21.60
C SER A 249 57.26 -15.82 22.50
N PHE A 250 56.31 -14.98 22.91
CA PHE A 250 56.55 -13.88 23.85
C PHE A 250 57.02 -14.37 25.23
N ASN A 251 56.33 -15.36 25.81
CA ASN A 251 56.71 -15.90 27.12
C ASN A 251 58.10 -16.55 27.09
N ARG A 252 58.48 -17.21 25.98
CA ARG A 252 59.83 -17.76 25.79
C ARG A 252 60.89 -16.66 25.73
N MET A 253 60.61 -15.58 24.99
CA MET A 253 61.49 -14.41 24.92
C MET A 253 61.69 -13.77 26.31
N ARG A 254 60.60 -13.58 27.06
CA ARG A 254 60.62 -13.06 28.45
C ARG A 254 61.53 -13.91 29.34
N ARG A 255 61.33 -15.24 29.35
CA ARG A 255 62.14 -16.19 30.16
C ARG A 255 63.62 -16.12 29.82
N ASN A 256 63.96 -16.17 28.53
CA ASN A 256 65.36 -16.07 28.08
C ASN A 256 66.02 -14.74 28.51
N LEU A 257 65.29 -13.63 28.44
CA LEU A 257 65.80 -12.33 28.88
C LEU A 257 66.01 -12.27 30.40
N GLU A 258 65.07 -12.79 31.19
CA GLU A 258 65.20 -12.88 32.65
C GLU A 258 66.39 -13.75 33.07
N ASP A 259 66.58 -14.90 32.43
CA ASP A 259 67.72 -15.78 32.66
C ASP A 259 69.04 -15.07 32.30
N THR A 260 69.06 -14.31 31.20
CA THR A 260 70.24 -13.53 30.79
C THR A 260 70.56 -12.44 31.80
N ILE A 261 69.58 -11.64 32.24
CA ILE A 261 69.78 -10.58 33.25
C ILE A 261 70.27 -11.19 34.58
N ARG A 262 69.67 -12.29 35.05
CA ARG A 262 70.08 -12.97 36.28
C ARG A 262 71.51 -13.54 36.18
N SER A 263 71.93 -13.98 34.99
CA SER A 263 73.30 -14.45 34.77
C SER A 263 74.33 -13.31 34.76
N MET A 264 73.91 -12.09 34.39
CA MET A 264 74.73 -10.88 34.45
C MET A 264 74.86 -10.34 35.88
N ASP A 265 73.79 -10.35 36.68
CA ASP A 265 73.83 -9.91 38.10
C ASP A 265 74.66 -10.82 39.02
N LYS A 266 74.95 -12.06 38.59
CA LYS A 266 75.74 -13.04 39.34
C LYS A 266 77.25 -13.01 39.02
N ARG A 267 77.69 -12.14 38.10
CA ARG A 267 79.10 -11.88 37.80
C ARG A 267 79.56 -10.61 38.48
#